data_AF-A0A839T3I4-F1
#
_entry.id   AF-A0A839T3I4-F1
#
_cell.length_a   1.000
_cell.length_b   1.000
_cell.length_c   1.000
_cell.angle_alpha   90.00
_cell.angle_beta   90.00
_cell.angle_gamma   90.00
#
_symmetry.space_group_name_H-M   'P 1'
#
loop_
_entity.id
_entity.type
_entity.pdbx_description
1 polymer ?
#
loop_
_entity_poly.entity_id
_entity_poly.type
_entity_poly.pdbx_seq_one_letter_code
_entity_poly.pdbx_strand_id
1 'polypeptide(L)'
;MTPTHVAHWVEANPLIPVHVDCAIAVMLKILDGKCKMKPDEKIVMALLYDAVRTQPHERLDANVHGLIAEARANLDEQLINRVYEQRVLAETIISRPVMKGFKAMLRERGLLDSPQEQNEQREADT
;
A
#
# COMPACT_ATOMS: atom_id res chain seq x y z
N MET A 1 13.22 3.97 6.66
CA MET A 1 13.00 2.61 6.12
C MET A 1 13.72 2.47 4.77
N THR A 2 14.32 1.32 4.43
CA THR A 2 14.99 1.08 3.12
C THR A 2 14.41 -0.15 2.43
N PRO A 3 14.62 -0.35 1.10
CA PRO A 3 14.13 -1.53 0.39
C PRO A 3 14.59 -2.84 1.02
N THR A 4 15.87 -2.95 1.39
CA THR A 4 16.44 -4.15 2.04
C THR A 4 15.78 -4.46 3.37
N HIS A 5 15.50 -3.43 4.20
CA HIS A 5 14.80 -3.63 5.47
C HIS A 5 13.39 -4.19 5.27
N VAL A 6 12.64 -3.66 4.29
CA VAL A 6 11.29 -4.14 4.00
C VAL A 6 11.30 -5.55 3.42
N ALA A 7 12.26 -5.88 2.54
CA ALA A 7 12.42 -7.23 2.00
C ALA A 7 12.68 -8.26 3.11
N HIS A 8 13.65 -8.00 4.00
CA HIS A 8 13.90 -8.86 5.16
C HIS A 8 12.69 -8.96 6.09
N TRP A 9 11.93 -7.87 6.27
CA TRP A 9 10.69 -7.91 7.04
C TRP A 9 9.66 -8.83 6.39
N VAL A 10 9.49 -8.80 5.07
CA VAL A 10 8.55 -9.67 4.33
C VAL A 10 8.95 -11.14 4.45
N GLU A 11 10.25 -11.44 4.39
CA GLU A 11 10.77 -12.80 4.61
C GLU A 11 10.45 -13.32 6.02
N ALA A 12 10.61 -12.46 7.04
CA ALA A 12 10.30 -12.80 8.43
C ALA A 12 8.78 -12.82 8.73
N ASN A 13 7.96 -12.17 7.89
CA ASN A 13 6.52 -12.02 8.09
C ASN A 13 5.76 -12.42 6.81
N PRO A 14 5.67 -13.72 6.49
CA PRO A 14 5.04 -14.19 5.27
C PRO A 14 3.63 -13.61 5.08
N LEU A 15 3.39 -13.12 3.87
CA LEU A 15 2.12 -12.53 3.47
C LEU A 15 1.33 -13.52 2.62
N ILE A 16 0.01 -13.49 2.78
CA ILE A 16 -0.93 -14.29 1.99
C ILE A 16 -1.46 -13.46 0.82
N PRO A 17 -2.05 -14.06 -0.23
CA PRO A 17 -2.44 -13.33 -1.45
C PRO A 17 -3.34 -12.10 -1.21
N VAL A 18 -4.25 -12.15 -0.25
CA VAL A 18 -5.09 -10.99 0.14
C VAL A 18 -4.27 -9.80 0.67
N HIS A 19 -3.13 -10.04 1.31
CA HIS A 19 -2.24 -8.96 1.74
C HIS A 19 -1.53 -8.30 0.55
N VAL A 20 -1.20 -9.07 -0.49
CA VAL A 20 -0.64 -8.56 -1.74
C VAL A 20 -1.68 -7.69 -2.46
N ASP A 21 -2.94 -8.13 -2.56
CA ASP A 21 -4.05 -7.32 -3.07
C ASP A 21 -4.15 -5.98 -2.32
N CYS A 22 -4.03 -6.01 -0.98
CA CYS A 22 -4.08 -4.80 -0.16
C CYS A 22 -2.90 -3.85 -0.42
N ALA A 23 -1.69 -4.39 -0.58
CA ALA A 23 -0.50 -3.59 -0.94
C ALA A 23 -0.67 -2.93 -2.31
N ILE A 24 -1.18 -3.65 -3.30
CA ILE A 24 -1.51 -3.12 -4.65
C ILE A 24 -2.53 -1.98 -4.53
N ALA A 25 -3.63 -2.20 -3.80
CA ALA A 25 -4.67 -1.18 -3.64
C ALA A 25 -4.14 0.10 -2.96
N VAL A 26 -3.28 -0.03 -1.96
CA VAL A 26 -2.63 1.13 -1.34
C VAL A 26 -1.68 1.82 -2.31
N MET A 27 -0.93 1.08 -3.14
CA MET A 27 -0.06 1.66 -4.16
C MET A 27 -0.86 2.47 -5.19
N LEU A 28 -2.02 1.98 -5.64
CA LEU A 28 -2.92 2.74 -6.52
C LEU A 28 -3.39 4.05 -5.87
N LYS A 29 -3.75 4.00 -4.57
CA LYS A 29 -4.10 5.21 -3.78
C LYS A 29 -2.95 6.20 -3.63
N ILE A 30 -1.70 5.72 -3.63
CA ILE A 30 -0.52 6.59 -3.56
C ILE A 30 -0.36 7.31 -4.89
N LEU A 31 -0.47 6.59 -6.00
CA LEU A 31 -0.31 7.13 -7.36
C LEU A 31 -1.35 8.19 -7.72
N ASP A 32 -2.62 8.01 -7.33
CA ASP A 32 -3.68 9.00 -7.61
C ASP A 32 -3.89 10.05 -6.49
N GLY A 33 -3.00 10.05 -5.48
CA GLY A 33 -3.02 11.01 -4.40
C GLY A 33 -4.15 10.85 -3.38
N LYS A 34 -4.94 9.75 -3.41
CA LYS A 34 -6.03 9.51 -2.44
C LYS A 34 -5.58 8.86 -1.13
N CYS A 35 -4.33 8.41 -1.02
CA CYS A 35 -3.79 7.83 0.21
C CYS A 35 -3.60 8.89 1.32
N LYS A 36 -4.17 8.63 2.51
CA LYS A 36 -4.13 9.52 3.69
C LYS A 36 -3.11 9.10 4.76
N MET A 37 -2.24 8.14 4.45
CA MET A 37 -1.13 7.73 5.33
C MET A 37 -0.10 8.87 5.44
N LYS A 38 0.70 8.87 6.52
CA LYS A 38 1.81 9.84 6.67
C LYS A 38 2.80 9.67 5.49
N PRO A 39 3.58 10.70 5.12
CA PRO A 39 4.57 10.58 4.04
C PRO A 39 5.51 9.37 4.21
N ASP A 40 6.04 9.14 5.41
CA ASP A 40 6.92 8.01 5.69
C ASP A 40 6.19 6.66 5.57
N GLU A 41 4.97 6.56 6.10
CA GLU A 41 4.13 5.36 5.93
C GLU A 41 3.85 5.07 4.43
N LYS A 42 3.67 6.10 3.59
CA LYS A 42 3.50 5.92 2.13
C LYS A 42 4.77 5.36 1.48
N ILE A 43 5.94 5.82 1.91
CA ILE A 43 7.23 5.29 1.46
C ILE A 43 7.33 3.81 1.83
N VAL A 44 7.02 3.45 3.08
CA VAL A 44 7.02 2.05 3.54
C VAL A 44 6.06 1.20 2.71
N MET A 45 4.85 1.69 2.43
CA MET A 45 3.87 0.95 1.63
C MET A 45 4.29 0.78 0.16
N ALA A 46 4.96 1.78 -0.44
CA ALA A 46 5.51 1.64 -1.78
C ALA A 46 6.64 0.60 -1.82
N LEU A 47 7.52 0.60 -0.82
CA LEU A 47 8.57 -0.41 -0.67
C LEU A 47 7.99 -1.81 -0.41
N LEU A 48 6.92 -1.90 0.37
CA LEU A 48 6.22 -3.16 0.63
C LEU A 48 5.64 -3.71 -0.67
N TYR A 49 4.94 -2.88 -1.44
CA TYR A 49 4.47 -3.25 -2.77
C TYR A 49 5.62 -3.78 -3.65
N ASP A 50 6.75 -3.09 -3.68
CA ASP A 50 7.91 -3.50 -4.49
C ASP A 50 8.46 -4.88 -4.08
N ALA A 51 8.48 -5.17 -2.77
CA ALA A 51 8.93 -6.45 -2.23
C ALA A 51 7.97 -7.62 -2.51
N VAL A 52 6.68 -7.34 -2.72
CA VAL A 52 5.64 -8.37 -2.86
C VAL A 52 5.06 -8.47 -4.27
N ARG A 53 5.38 -7.57 -5.19
CA ARG A 53 4.76 -7.47 -6.53
C ARG A 53 4.89 -8.71 -7.41
N THR A 54 5.80 -9.63 -7.09
CA THR A 54 5.99 -10.90 -7.82
C THR A 54 5.30 -12.07 -7.13
N GLN A 55 4.73 -11.87 -5.94
CA GLN A 55 3.99 -12.88 -5.21
C GLN A 55 2.56 -13.00 -5.77
N PRO A 56 1.90 -14.15 -5.60
CA PRO A 56 0.51 -14.31 -6.02
C PRO A 56 -0.42 -13.32 -5.31
N HIS A 57 -1.36 -12.75 -6.05
CA HIS A 57 -2.51 -11.99 -5.55
C HIS A 57 -3.80 -12.68 -6.02
N GLU A 58 -4.93 -12.40 -5.38
CA GLU A 58 -6.15 -13.21 -5.53
C GLU A 58 -7.25 -12.49 -6.31
N ARG A 59 -7.38 -11.17 -6.13
CA ARG A 59 -8.61 -10.45 -6.48
C ARG A 59 -8.48 -9.45 -7.62
N LEU A 60 -7.28 -8.92 -7.83
CA LEU A 60 -7.01 -7.93 -8.87
C LEU A 60 -6.51 -8.62 -10.15
N ASP A 61 -6.69 -7.97 -11.29
CA ASP A 61 -6.16 -8.46 -12.57
C ASP A 61 -4.63 -8.34 -12.59
N ALA A 62 -3.95 -9.32 -13.18
CA ALA A 62 -2.49 -9.37 -13.29
C ALA A 62 -1.89 -8.16 -14.04
N ASN A 63 -2.65 -7.51 -14.92
CA ASN A 63 -2.21 -6.31 -15.64
C ASN A 63 -2.10 -5.06 -14.73
N VAL A 64 -2.57 -5.12 -13.48
CA VAL A 64 -2.44 -4.02 -12.51
C VAL A 64 -0.98 -3.61 -12.27
N HIS A 65 -0.04 -4.56 -12.31
CA HIS A 65 1.38 -4.28 -12.14
C HIS A 65 1.97 -3.51 -13.32
N GLY A 66 1.48 -3.77 -14.53
CA GLY A 66 1.87 -3.00 -15.73
C GLY A 66 1.42 -1.55 -15.63
N LEU A 67 0.17 -1.31 -15.22
CA LEU A 67 -0.34 0.04 -14.99
C LEU A 67 0.45 0.80 -13.91
N ILE A 68 0.79 0.14 -12.80
CA ILE A 68 1.59 0.76 -11.74
C ILE A 68 2.99 1.12 -12.25
N ALA A 69 3.61 0.27 -13.07
CA ALA A 69 4.91 0.55 -13.67
C ALA A 69 4.86 1.75 -14.63
N GLU A 70 3.86 1.81 -15.51
CA GLU A 70 3.60 2.94 -16.42
C GLU A 70 3.42 4.25 -15.62
N ALA A 71 2.54 4.22 -14.62
CA ALA A 71 2.21 5.36 -13.78
C ALA A 71 3.42 5.89 -12.97
N ARG A 72 4.34 5.02 -12.53
CA ARG A 72 5.57 5.45 -11.85
C ARG A 72 6.60 6.06 -12.81
N ALA A 73 6.61 5.64 -14.08
CA ALA A 73 7.57 6.13 -15.06
C ALA A 73 7.19 7.53 -15.57
N ASN A 74 5.91 7.76 -15.86
CA ASN A 74 5.40 9.05 -16.30
C ASN A 74 3.91 9.17 -15.99
N LEU A 75 3.57 9.90 -14.93
CA LEU A 75 2.18 10.08 -14.54
C LEU A 75 1.56 11.27 -15.28
N ASP A 76 0.77 10.99 -16.31
CA ASP A 76 -0.05 11.99 -17.00
C ASP A 76 -1.54 11.88 -16.62
N GLU A 77 -2.36 12.80 -17.12
CA GLU A 77 -3.79 12.85 -16.80
C GLU A 77 -4.54 11.58 -17.26
N GLN A 78 -4.15 10.98 -18.37
CA GLN A 78 -4.76 9.74 -18.87
C GLN A 78 -4.44 8.57 -17.95
N LEU A 79 -3.19 8.45 -17.51
CA LEU A 79 -2.76 7.43 -16.56
C LEU A 79 -3.37 7.63 -15.18
N ILE A 80 -3.52 8.88 -14.71
CA ILE A 80 -4.23 9.18 -13.46
C ILE A 80 -5.66 8.65 -13.51
N ASN A 81 -6.37 8.85 -14.63
CA ASN A 81 -7.73 8.34 -14.81
C ASN A 81 -7.78 6.80 -14.79
N ARG A 82 -6.85 6.12 -15.48
CA ARG A 82 -6.74 4.66 -15.45
C ARG A 82 -6.43 4.11 -14.04
N VAL A 83 -5.52 4.77 -13.31
CA VAL A 83 -5.19 4.43 -11.92
C VAL A 83 -6.41 4.64 -11.02
N TYR A 84 -7.15 5.73 -11.22
CA TYR A 84 -8.39 6.01 -10.49
C TYR A 84 -9.42 4.90 -10.69
N GLU A 85 -9.67 4.47 -11.93
CA GLU A 85 -10.61 3.38 -12.25
C GLU A 85 -10.19 2.07 -11.57
N GLN A 86 -8.91 1.70 -11.67
CA GLN A 86 -8.38 0.51 -11.03
C GLN A 86 -8.44 0.59 -9.50
N ARG A 87 -8.19 1.76 -8.91
CA ARG A 87 -8.35 1.96 -7.46
C ARG A 87 -9.80 1.77 -7.05
N VAL A 88 -10.76 2.34 -7.78
CA VAL A 88 -12.19 2.18 -7.46
C VAL A 88 -12.59 0.71 -7.54
N LEU A 89 -12.16 -0.02 -8.56
CA LEU A 89 -12.37 -1.46 -8.66
C LEU A 89 -11.75 -2.21 -7.48
N ALA A 90 -10.51 -1.89 -7.09
CA ALA A 90 -9.88 -2.49 -5.92
C ALA A 90 -10.67 -2.21 -4.62
N GLU A 91 -11.24 -1.01 -4.47
CA GLU A 91 -12.06 -0.63 -3.31
C GLU A 91 -13.44 -1.31 -3.28
N THR A 92 -13.99 -1.73 -4.42
CA THR A 92 -15.25 -2.50 -4.44
C THR A 92 -15.00 -3.97 -4.11
N ILE A 93 -13.85 -4.52 -4.51
CA ILE A 93 -13.50 -5.92 -4.30
C ILE A 93 -12.89 -6.15 -2.90
N ILE A 94 -12.03 -5.25 -2.43
CA ILE A 94 -11.35 -5.35 -1.13
C ILE A 94 -12.16 -4.62 -0.08
N SER A 95 -12.85 -5.39 0.76
CA SER A 95 -13.69 -4.81 1.81
C SER A 95 -12.90 -4.00 2.84
N ARG A 96 -13.57 -3.00 3.45
CA ARG A 96 -12.97 -2.18 4.52
C ARG A 96 -12.45 -3.00 5.70
N PRO A 97 -13.13 -4.06 6.18
CA PRO A 97 -12.60 -4.95 7.22
C PRO A 97 -11.26 -5.60 6.84
N VAL A 98 -11.12 -6.08 5.60
CA VAL A 98 -9.87 -6.68 5.10
C VAL A 98 -8.73 -5.66 5.13
N MET A 99 -8.96 -4.47 4.57
CA MET A 99 -7.97 -3.38 4.58
C MET A 99 -7.59 -2.95 6.00
N LYS A 100 -8.56 -2.88 6.92
CA LYS A 100 -8.32 -2.54 8.33
C LYS A 100 -7.47 -3.62 9.02
N GLY A 101 -7.81 -4.90 8.80
CA GLY A 101 -7.05 -6.03 9.35
C GLY A 101 -5.62 -6.06 8.83
N PHE A 102 -5.42 -5.86 7.53
CA PHE A 102 -4.10 -5.73 6.92
C PHE A 102 -3.29 -4.61 7.57
N LYS A 103 -3.85 -3.40 7.70
CA LYS A 103 -3.15 -2.27 8.32
C LYS A 103 -2.85 -2.51 9.80
N ALA A 104 -3.74 -3.16 10.53
CA ALA A 104 -3.51 -3.52 11.94
C ALA A 104 -2.34 -4.51 12.06
N MET A 105 -2.32 -5.55 11.22
CA MET A 105 -1.24 -6.54 11.18
C MET A 105 0.13 -5.89 10.88
N LEU A 106 0.20 -4.96 9.92
CA LEU A 106 1.45 -4.25 9.63
C LEU A 106 1.99 -3.47 10.83
N ARG A 107 1.11 -2.96 11.70
CA ARG A 107 1.50 -2.23 12.91
C ARG A 107 1.90 -3.15 14.04
N GLU A 108 1.10 -4.18 14.28
CA GLU A 108 1.39 -5.20 15.29
C GLU A 108 2.76 -5.84 15.07
N ARG A 109 3.13 -6.03 13.80
CA ARG A 109 4.41 -6.61 13.38
C ARG A 109 5.50 -5.57 13.13
N GLY A 110 5.27 -4.31 13.50
CA GLY A 110 6.28 -3.25 13.51
C GLY A 110 6.77 -2.74 12.15
N LEU A 111 6.04 -2.98 11.05
CA LEU A 111 6.36 -2.38 9.75
C LEU A 111 5.89 -0.92 9.67
N LEU A 112 4.73 -0.65 10.27
CA LEU A 112 4.16 0.70 10.37
C LEU A 112 4.07 1.13 11.83
N ASP A 113 4.17 2.43 12.05
CA ASP A 113 3.99 3.09 13.34
C ASP A 113 2.63 2.77 13.98
N SER A 114 2.65 2.57 15.30
CA SER A 114 1.45 2.29 16.08
C SER A 114 0.55 3.54 16.16
N PRO A 115 -0.78 3.38 16.35
CA PRO A 115 -1.69 4.53 16.44
C PRO A 115 -1.38 5.47 17.62
N GLN A 116 -0.61 5.01 18.62
CA GLN A 116 -0.20 5.81 19.78
C GLN A 116 0.75 6.96 19.40
N GLU A 117 1.61 6.77 18.40
CA GLU A 117 2.47 7.83 17.81
C GLU A 117 1.68 8.83 16.92
N GLN A 118 0.34 8.72 16.89
CA GLN A 118 -0.54 9.64 16.16
C GLN A 118 -1.16 10.71 17.06
N ASN A 119 -1.07 10.59 18.39
CA ASN A 119 -1.64 11.55 19.33
C ASN A 119 -0.59 12.50 19.94
N GLU A 120 0.64 12.04 20.19
CA GLU A 120 1.70 12.85 20.81
C GLU A 120 2.19 14.01 19.93
N GLN A 121 2.09 13.90 18.60
CA GLN A 121 2.45 15.00 17.68
C GLN A 121 1.35 16.09 17.55
N ARG A 122 0.11 15.84 18.01
CA ARG A 122 -0.95 16.87 18.03
C ARG A 122 -0.94 17.71 19.31
N GLU A 123 -0.38 17.19 20.41
CA GLU A 123 -0.24 17.92 21.68
C GLU A 123 1.02 18.80 21.73
N ALA A 124 1.97 18.62 20.82
CA ALA A 124 3.17 19.47 20.72
C ALA A 124 2.97 20.74 19.85
N ASP A 125 1.84 20.84 19.13
CA ASP A 125 1.48 21.97 18.25
C ASP A 125 0.21 22.72 18.71
N THR A 126 -0.21 22.55 19.98
CA THR A 126 -1.29 23.33 20.62
C THR A 126 -0.77 24.02 21.87
#